data_AF-A0A063Y540-F1
#
_entry.id   AF-A0A063Y540-F1
#
_cell.length_a   1.000
_cell.length_b   1.000
_cell.length_c   1.000
_cell.angle_alpha   90.00
_cell.angle_beta   90.00
_cell.angle_gamma   90.00
#
_symmetry.space_group_name_H-M   'P 1'
#
loop_
_entity.id
_entity.type
_entity.pdbx_description
1 polymer ?
#
loop_
_entity_poly.entity_id
_entity_poly.type
_entity_poly.pdbx_seq_one_letter_code
_entity_poly.pdbx_strand_id
1 'polypeptide(L)' 'MPDVTIKLQKQGSVLQHILVTTRADNHAQRLYKEVLGAEVEATLTNLYSADEVIMVARDVNTYHLSASPGS' A
#
# COMPACT_ATOMS: atom_id res chain seq x y z
N MET A 1 7.10 -6.57 0.16
CA MET A 1 7.40 -6.02 -1.18
C MET A 1 8.87 -5.63 -1.37
N PRO A 2 9.86 -6.44 -0.93
CA PRO A 2 11.26 -6.02 -0.94
C PRO A 2 11.80 -5.72 -2.35
N ASP A 3 11.37 -6.48 -3.37
CA ASP A 3 11.90 -6.35 -4.73
C ASP A 3 11.57 -5.00 -5.39
N VAL A 4 10.36 -4.48 -5.15
CA VAL A 4 9.93 -3.17 -5.68
C VAL A 4 10.72 -2.03 -5.04
N THR A 5 10.87 -2.06 -3.71
CA THR A 5 11.64 -1.05 -2.98
C THR A 5 13.10 -1.06 -3.40
N ILE A 6 13.71 -2.24 -3.55
CA ILE A 6 15.09 -2.40 -4.03
C ILE A 6 15.25 -1.82 -5.44
N LYS A 7 14.29 -2.06 -6.34
CA LYS A 7 14.35 -1.54 -7.72
C LYS A 7 14.27 -0.03 -7.76
N LEU A 8 13.37 0.58 -6.97
CA LEU A 8 13.23 2.03 -6.86
C LEU A 8 14.52 2.66 -6.29
N GLN A 9 15.09 2.07 -5.24
CA GLN A 9 16.33 2.55 -4.62
C GLN A 9 17.51 2.54 -5.61
N LYS A 10 17.64 1.50 -6.44
CA LYS A 10 18.67 1.43 -7.49
C LYS A 10 18.57 2.57 -8.51
N GLN A 11 17.41 3.23 -8.61
CA GLN A 11 17.15 4.36 -9.49
C GLN A 11 17.14 5.70 -8.72
N GLY A 12 17.57 5.72 -7.46
CA GLY A 12 17.53 6.93 -6.62
C GLY A 12 16.11 7.37 -6.26
N SER A 13 15.12 6.48 -6.37
CA SER A 13 13.72 6.74 -6.04
C SER A 13 13.32 6.08 -4.72
N VAL A 14 12.31 6.63 -4.07
CA VAL A 14 11.74 6.10 -2.82
C VAL A 14 10.27 5.76 -3.00
N LEU A 15 9.80 4.70 -2.35
CA LEU A 15 8.38 4.41 -2.26
C LEU A 15 7.77 5.33 -1.19
N GLN A 16 6.80 6.17 -1.58
CA GLN A 16 6.16 7.10 -0.66
C GLN A 16 4.88 6.51 -0.06
N HIS A 17 3.97 6.05 -0.92
CA HIS A 17 2.66 5.52 -0.52
C HIS A 17 2.23 4.39 -1.46
N ILE A 18 1.29 3.55 -1.02
CA ILE A 18 0.60 2.57 -1.86
C ILE A 18 -0.89 2.92 -1.90
N LEU A 19 -1.43 3.01 -3.11
CA LEU A 19 -2.86 3.16 -3.36
C LEU A 19 -3.43 1.80 -3.78
N VAL A 20 -4.53 1.39 -3.16
CA VAL A 20 -5.28 0.19 -3.54
C VAL A 20 -6.69 0.61 -3.88
N THR A 21 -7.19 0.17 -5.04
CA THR A 21 -8.61 0.27 -5.41
C THR A 21 -9.19 -1.13 -5.45
N THR A 22 -10.30 -1.35 -4.73
CA THR A 22 -10.97 -2.66 -4.73
C THR A 22 -12.44 -2.50 -4.39
N ARG A 23 -13.27 -3.46 -4.77
CA ARG A 23 -14.71 -3.43 -4.44
C ARG A 23 -14.91 -3.34 -2.92
N ALA A 24 -15.90 -2.57 -2.51
CA ALA A 24 -16.29 -2.38 -1.12
C ALA A 24 -16.73 -3.69 -0.43
N ASP A 25 -17.12 -4.71 -1.19
CA ASP A 25 -17.48 -6.05 -0.70
C ASP A 25 -16.34 -7.08 -0.83
N ASN A 26 -15.17 -6.68 -1.31
CA ASN A 26 -14.05 -7.60 -1.45
C ASN A 26 -13.35 -7.86 -0.11
N HIS A 27 -13.37 -9.11 0.35
CA HIS A 27 -12.69 -9.56 1.56
C HIS A 27 -11.17 -9.28 1.58
N ALA A 28 -10.55 -9.08 0.41
CA ALA A 28 -9.14 -8.72 0.30
C ALA A 28 -8.78 -7.39 0.98
N GLN A 29 -9.75 -6.51 1.27
CA GLN A 29 -9.53 -5.29 2.06
C GLN A 29 -8.82 -5.59 3.39
N ARG A 30 -9.17 -6.70 4.04
CA ARG A 30 -8.51 -7.14 5.28
C ARG A 30 -7.02 -7.43 5.06
N LEU A 31 -6.69 -8.10 3.96
CA LEU A 31 -5.30 -8.40 3.61
C LEU A 31 -4.51 -7.12 3.33
N TYR A 32 -5.09 -6.16 2.61
CA TYR A 32 -4.42 -4.88 2.31
C TYR A 32 -4.17 -4.08 3.59
N LYS A 33 -5.12 -4.09 4.53
CA LYS A 33 -4.93 -3.49 5.85
C LYS A 33 -3.83 -4.18 6.66
N GLU A 34 -3.90 -5.51 6.79
CA GLU A 34 -2.96 -6.28 7.63
C GLU A 34 -1.54 -6.30 7.08
N VAL A 35 -1.36 -6.40 5.76
CA VAL A 35 -0.04 -6.57 5.13
C VAL A 35 0.60 -5.25 4.73
N LEU A 36 -0.20 -4.27 4.28
CA LEU A 36 0.32 -3.00 3.79
C LEU A 36 0.07 -1.83 4.75
N GLY A 37 -0.79 -2.00 5.76
CA GLY A 37 -1.26 -0.88 6.57
C GLY A 37 -2.16 0.07 5.78
N ALA A 38 -2.84 -0.42 4.73
CA ALA A 38 -3.72 0.40 3.92
C ALA A 38 -5.07 0.61 4.62
N GLU A 39 -5.52 1.85 4.73
CA GLU A 39 -6.82 2.23 5.32
C GLU A 39 -7.74 2.83 4.27
N VAL A 40 -9.05 2.64 4.41
CA VAL A 40 -10.04 3.22 3.48
C VAL A 40 -10.08 4.74 3.67
N GLU A 41 -9.86 5.48 2.58
CA GLU A 41 -9.85 6.94 2.56
C GLU A 41 -11.07 7.51 1.82
N ALA A 42 -11.60 6.77 0.84
CA ALA A 42 -12.80 7.16 0.11
C ALA A 42 -13.54 5.95 -0.43
N THR A 43 -14.86 6.10 -0.59
CA THR A 43 -15.71 5.16 -1.32
C THR A 43 -16.25 5.87 -2.56
N LEU A 44 -16.03 5.28 -3.72
CA LEU A 44 -16.59 5.69 -4.99
C LEU A 44 -17.81 4.83 -5.28
N THR A 45 -18.99 5.42 -5.13
CA THR A 45 -20.26 4.72 -5.30
C THR A 45 -20.49 4.37 -6.77
N ASN A 46 -20.86 3.12 -7.05
CA ASN A 46 -21.20 2.64 -8.39
C ASN A 46 -20.19 3.07 -9.48
N LEU A 47 -18.88 3.04 -9.17
CA LEU A 47 -17.84 3.40 -10.14
C LEU A 47 -17.83 2.41 -11.31
N TYR A 48 -18.14 1.15 -11.03
CA TYR A 48 -18.35 0.09 -12.01
C TYR A 48 -19.70 -0.60 -11.76
N SER A 49 -19.69 -1.90 -11.46
CA SER A 49 -20.88 -2.68 -11.10
C SER A 49 -21.14 -2.72 -9.60
N ALA A 50 -20.29 -2.09 -8.81
CA ALA A 50 -20.37 -1.99 -7.36
C ALA A 50 -19.62 -0.74 -6.88
N ASP A 51 -19.69 -0.48 -5.58
CA ASP A 51 -18.88 0.53 -4.92
C ASP A 51 -17.42 0.08 -4.88
N GLU A 52 -16.51 1.01 -5.15
CA GLU A 52 -15.07 0.81 -5.04
C GLU A 52 -14.55 1.61 -3.85
N VAL A 53 -13.68 1.02 -3.05
CA VAL A 53 -12.96 1.72 -2.00
C VAL A 53 -11.55 2.05 -2.48
N ILE A 54 -11.13 3.28 -2.18
CA ILE A 54 -9.75 3.71 -2.28
C ILE A 54 -9.14 3.53 -0.90
N MET A 55 -8.11 2.68 -0.82
CA MET A 55 -7.31 2.48 0.38
C MET A 55 -5.90 3.05 0.19
N VAL A 56 -5.34 3.68 1.23
CA VAL A 56 -3.99 4.26 1.19
C VAL A 56 -3.16 3.71 2.33
N ALA A 57 -1.99 3.15 1.99
CA ALA A 57 -0.92 2.90 2.95
C ALA A 57 0.08 4.07 2.89
N ARG A 58 0.18 4.82 3.99
CA ARG A 58 1.01 6.03 4.07
C ARG A 58 2.43 5.74 4.57
N ASP A 59 2.58 4.75 5.45
CA ASP A 59 3.84 4.42 6.13
C ASP A 59 4.55 3.19 5.54
N VAL A 60 4.96 3.30 4.28
CA VAL A 60 5.52 2.17 3.50
C VAL A 60 7.03 1.94 3.72
N ASN A 61 7.70 2.83 4.45
CA ASN A 61 9.15 2.80 4.71
C ASN A 61 9.55 2.15 6.04
N THR A 62 8.62 1.56 6.78
CA THR A 62 8.89 0.90 8.08
C THR A 62 9.87 -0.27 7.98
N TYR A 63 10.12 -0.81 6.78
CA TYR A 63 11.14 -1.84 6.55
C TYR A 63 12.59 -1.33 6.52
N HIS A 64 12.83 -0.01 6.60
CA HIS A 64 14.19 0.53 6.58
C HIS A 64 14.90 0.49 7.96
N LEU A 65 14.14 0.35 9.06
CA LEU A 65 14.70 0.46 10.42
C LEU A 65 15.39 -0.82 10.95
N SER A 66 15.33 -1.95 10.23
CA SER A 66 16.00 -3.19 10.65
C SER A 66 17.25 -3.55 9.84
N ALA A 67 17.69 -2.68 8.92
CA ALA A 67 18.81 -2.94 8.04
C ALA A 67 19.80 -1.77 7.99
N SER A 68 20.17 -1.23 9.16
CA SER A 68 21.46 -0.54 9.32
C SER A 68 22.51 -1.59 9.68
N PRO A 69 23.39 -2.00 8.75
CA PRO A 69 24.54 -2.83 9.09
C PRO A 69 25.64 -1.90 9.60
N GLY A 70 25.92 -1.97 10.90
CA GLY A 70 27.15 -1.44 11.48
C GLY A 70 27.23 0.09 11.62
N SER A 71 27.04 0.55 12.85
CA SER A 71 27.85 1.62 13.44
C SER A 71 28.75 1.01 14.49
#